data_AF-A0A9D7S6B5-F1
#
_entry.id   AF-A0A9D7S6B5-F1
#
_cell.length_a   1.000
_cell.length_b   1.000
_cell.length_c   1.000
_cell.angle_alpha   90.00
_cell.angle_beta   90.00
_cell.angle_gamma   90.00
#
_symmetry.space_group_name_H-M   'P 1'
#
loop_
_entity.id
_entity.type
_entity.pdbx_description
1 polymer ?
#
loop_
_entity_poly.entity_id
_entity_poly.type
_entity_poly.pdbx_seq_one_letter_code
_entity_poly.pdbx_strand_id
1 'polypeptide(L)' 'MNSINLKDGDFCLVRAGTHKGKSGLVQDIKTSKTGHLTISVLQKNGVRFKTLGKNVEVIKNVKNTL' A
#
# COMPACT_ATOMS: atom_id res chain seq x y z
N MET A 1 -3.80 10.82 14.62
CA MET A 1 -3.87 10.09 13.34
C MET A 1 -2.52 9.42 13.13
N ASN A 2 -2.45 8.09 13.12
CA ASN A 2 -1.23 7.40 12.69
C ASN A 2 -1.06 7.66 11.19
N SER A 3 -0.23 8.65 10.86
CA SER A 3 0.19 8.94 9.50
C SER A 3 1.09 7.80 9.03
N ILE A 4 0.49 6.79 8.40
CA ILE A 4 1.24 5.75 7.70
C ILE A 4 2.01 6.46 6.59
N ASN A 5 3.32 6.56 6.79
CA ASN A 5 4.23 7.22 5.86
C ASN A 5 4.53 6.25 4.71
N LEU A 6 3.53 6.07 3.85
CA LEU A 6 3.58 5.22 2.65
C LEU A 6 4.50 5.86 1.61
N LYS A 7 5.40 5.05 1.04
CA LYS A 7 6.29 5.44 -0.06
C LYS A 7 6.24 4.42 -1.19
N ASP A 8 6.55 4.86 -2.40
CA ASP A 8 6.73 3.95 -3.52
C ASP A 8 7.87 2.97 -3.20
N GLY A 9 7.65 1.69 -3.53
CA GLY A 9 8.56 0.60 -3.19
C GLY A 9 8.30 -0.07 -1.83
N ASP A 10 7.49 0.53 -0.95
CA ASP A 10 7.07 -0.15 0.27
C ASP A 10 6.27 -1.42 -0.05
N PHE A 11 6.48 -2.49 0.71
CA PHE A 11 5.59 -3.64 0.67
C PHE A 11 4.43 -3.42 1.62
N CYS A 12 3.20 -3.66 1.16
CA CYS A 12 2.00 -3.42 1.96
C CYS A 12 1.02 -4.60 1.91
N LEU A 13 0.17 -4.66 2.94
CA LEU A 13 -0.98 -5.56 3.03
C LEU A 13 -2.26 -4.74 3.13
N VAL A 14 -3.25 -5.11 2.32
CA VAL A 14 -4.57 -4.47 2.32
C VAL A 14 -5.41 -5.04 3.45
N ARG A 15 -5.83 -4.20 4.40
CA ARG A 15 -6.61 -4.57 5.59
C ARG A 15 -8.12 -4.37 5.41
N ALA A 16 -8.54 -3.54 4.46
CA ALA A 16 -9.94 -3.19 4.24
C ALA A 16 -10.31 -2.98 2.76
N GLY A 17 -11.62 -3.02 2.45
CA GLY A 17 -12.18 -2.85 1.10
C GLY A 17 -12.14 -4.11 0.25
N THR A 18 -12.46 -3.98 -1.04
CA THR A 18 -12.60 -5.09 -2.01
C THR A 18 -11.34 -5.94 -2.17
N HIS A 19 -10.16 -5.36 -1.92
CA HIS A 19 -8.88 -6.04 -2.08
C HIS A 19 -8.28 -6.52 -0.75
N LYS A 20 -9.06 -6.57 0.33
CA LYS A 20 -8.64 -7.05 1.65
C LYS A 20 -7.96 -8.43 1.54
N GLY A 21 -6.84 -8.58 2.24
CA GLY A 21 -6.02 -9.80 2.24
C GLY A 21 -4.99 -9.87 1.11
N LYS A 22 -5.04 -8.99 0.10
CA LYS A 22 -4.01 -8.89 -0.94
C LYS A 22 -2.81 -8.07 -0.46
N SER A 23 -1.64 -8.40 -0.97
CA SER A 23 -0.39 -7.69 -0.68
C SER A 23 0.46 -7.48 -1.93
N GLY A 24 1.38 -6.53 -1.85
CA GLY A 24 2.28 -6.21 -2.96
C GLY A 24 3.10 -4.95 -2.72
N LEU A 25 3.85 -4.56 -3.75
CA LEU A 25 4.66 -3.34 -3.77
C LEU A 25 3.78 -2.13 -4.08
N VAL A 26 3.95 -1.07 -3.30
CA VAL A 26 3.30 0.23 -3.50
C VAL A 26 3.94 0.96 -4.67
N GLN A 27 3.09 1.51 -5.53
CA GLN A 27 3.46 2.33 -6.69
C GLN A 27 2.40 3.42 -6.91
N ASP A 28 2.77 4.47 -7.66
CA ASP A 28 1.85 5.53 -8.11
C ASP A 28 1.01 6.12 -6.96
N ILE A 29 1.66 6.51 -5.86
CA ILE A 29 0.98 7.23 -4.77
C ILE A 29 0.48 8.58 -5.30
N LYS A 30 -0.85 8.79 -5.23
CA LYS A 30 -1.50 10.03 -5.71
C LYS A 30 -2.59 10.47 -4.75
N THR A 31 -2.71 11.77 -4.56
CA THR A 31 -3.88 12.38 -3.93
C THR A 31 -4.99 12.55 -4.97
N SER A 32 -6.14 11.93 -4.75
CA SER A 32 -7.32 12.06 -5.63
C SER A 32 -7.92 13.46 -5.58
N LYS A 33 -8.79 13.81 -6.55
CA LYS A 33 -9.54 15.08 -6.57
C LYS A 33 -10.33 15.32 -5.28
N THR A 34 -10.80 14.25 -4.64
CA THR A 34 -11.53 14.29 -3.36
C THR A 34 -10.62 14.36 -2.12
N GLY A 35 -9.30 14.50 -2.30
CA GLY A 35 -8.33 14.60 -1.19
C GLY A 35 -7.88 13.26 -0.60
N HIS A 36 -8.47 12.13 -1.01
CA HIS A 36 -8.05 10.82 -0.53
C HIS A 36 -6.75 10.35 -1.21
N LEU A 37 -5.81 9.86 -0.40
CA LEU A 37 -4.62 9.16 -0.89
C LEU A 37 -5.00 7.84 -1.55
N THR A 38 -4.54 7.62 -2.77
CA THR A 38 -4.67 6.39 -3.53
C THR A 38 -3.31 5.85 -3.89
N ILE A 39 -3.21 4.53 -3.99
CA ILE A 39 -1.99 3.83 -4.38
C ILE A 39 -2.33 2.74 -5.38
N SER A 40 -1.38 2.38 -6.23
CA SER A 40 -1.40 1.15 -7.01
C SER A 40 -0.54 0.11 -6.32
N VAL A 41 -1.02 -1.13 -6.24
CA VAL A 41 -0.29 -2.25 -5.62
C VAL A 41 0.04 -3.26 -6.72
N LEU A 42 1.32 -3.56 -6.88
CA LEU A 42 1.82 -4.63 -7.76
C LEU A 42 2.03 -5.91 -6.97
N GLN A 43 1.26 -6.95 -7.29
CA GLN A 43 1.37 -8.26 -6.68
C GLN A 43 2.52 -9.08 -7.29
N LYS A 44 2.98 -10.11 -6.57
CA LYS A 44 4.04 -11.02 -7.03
C LYS A 44 3.72 -11.72 -8.36
N ASN A 45 2.44 -11.97 -8.64
CA ASN A 45 1.98 -12.59 -9.88
C ASN A 45 1.83 -11.58 -11.05
N GLY A 46 2.27 -10.33 -10.88
CA GLY A 46 2.19 -9.29 -11.91
C GLY A 46 0.84 -8.55 -11.96
N VAL A 47 -0.17 -8.97 -11.19
CA VAL A 47 -1.46 -8.28 -11.15
C VAL A 47 -1.30 -6.94 -10.43
N ARG A 48 -1.90 -5.89 -11.00
CA ARG A 48 -1.92 -4.54 -10.43
C ARG A 48 -3.35 -4.13 -10.09
N PHE A 49 -3.55 -3.49 -8.94
CA PHE A 49 -4.85 -2.92 -8.57
C PHE A 49 -4.68 -1.61 -7.81
N LYS A 50 -5.73 -0.77 -7.82
CA LYS A 50 -5.75 0.50 -7.08
C LYS A 50 -6.52 0.35 -5.77
N THR A 51 -6.06 1.00 -4.72
CA THR A 51 -6.77 1.08 -3.43
C THR A 51 -6.52 2.42 -2.73
N LEU A 52 -7.26 2.69 -1.66
CA LEU A 52 -7.01 3.86 -0.81
C LEU A 52 -5.83 3.57 0.13
N GLY A 53 -4.94 4.55 0.29
CA GLY A 53 -3.79 4.45 1.19
C GLY A 53 -4.20 4.17 2.64
N LYS A 54 -5.36 4.67 3.08
CA LYS A 54 -5.91 4.40 4.42
C LYS A 54 -6.29 2.93 4.66
N ASN A 55 -6.43 2.12 3.60
CA ASN A 55 -6.83 0.72 3.70
C ASN A 55 -5.64 -0.24 3.78
N VAL A 56 -4.40 0.26 3.72
CA VAL A 56 -3.21 -0.59 3.71
C VAL A 56 -2.30 -0.32 4.89
N GLU A 57 -1.52 -1.33 5.23
CA GLU A 57 -0.49 -1.29 6.26
C GLU A 57 0.85 -1.64 5.61
N VAL A 58 1.88 -0.82 5.87
CA VAL A 58 3.25 -1.10 5.39
C VAL A 58 3.83 -2.24 6.23
N ILE A 59 4.24 -3.32 5.57
CA ILE A 59 4.98 -4.39 6.20
C ILE A 59 6.45 -4.05 6.04
N LYS A 60 7.02 -3.37 7.04
CA LYS A 60 8.47 -3.23 7.12
C LYS A 60 9.05 -4.62 7.39
N ASN A 61 9.81 -5.15 6.43
CA ASN A 61 10.76 -6.20 6.77
C ASN A 61 11.78 -5.55 7.72
N VAL A 62 11.71 -5.91 9.00
CA VAL A 62 12.75 -5.59 9.98
C VAL A 62 13.98 -6.40 9.56
N LYS A 63 14.77 -5.87 8.63
CA LYS A 63 16.20 -6.20 8.56
C LYS A 63 16.89 -5.27 9.54
N ASN A 64 16.79 -5.58 10.83
CA ASN A 64 17.65 -5.00 11.85
C ASN A 64 18.16 -6.12 12.74
N THR A 65 19.00 -6.96 12.15
CA THR A 65 19.95 -7.76 12.91
C THR A 65 21.16 -7.97 12.01
N LEU A 66 22.21 -7.19 12.27
CA LEU A 66 23.59 -7.62 12.52
C LEU A 66 24.35 -6.40 13.08
#